data_AF-A0A815M3R6-F1
#
_entry.id   AF-A0A815M3R6-F1
#
_cell.length_a   1.000
_cell.length_b   1.000
_cell.length_c   1.000
_cell.angle_alpha   90.00
_cell.angle_beta   90.00
_cell.angle_gamma   90.00
#
_symmetry.space_group_name_H-M   'P 1'
#
loop_
_entity.id
_entity.type
_entity.pdbx_description
1 polymer ?
#
loop_
_entity_poly.entity_id
_entity_poly.type
_entity_poly.pdbx_seq_one_letter_code
_entity_poly.pdbx_strand_id
1 'polypeptide(L)'
;MTEFMKEKHFKPLPRFIVCVSTTNLEYDKLSDALDKTKLLIVTFKNSYPNSKLALTTLSPMNICGLKASAEALNEDIKEYNRELTSLTMNMGGDLIPIDYDKRDMISRDGHHLSDSDTFKLSSSMDEYLKNSL
;
A
#
# COMPACT_ATOMS: atom_id res chain seq x y z
N MET A 1 31.53 -22.00 -28.08
CA MET A 1 30.85 -21.28 -26.98
C MET A 1 29.37 -21.26 -27.33
N THR A 2 28.58 -21.93 -26.51
CA THR A 2 27.20 -22.35 -26.74
C THR A 2 26.20 -21.19 -26.78
N GLU A 3 25.22 -21.33 -27.68
CA GLU A 3 23.97 -20.57 -27.87
C GLU A 3 23.06 -20.54 -26.62
N PHE A 4 23.60 -20.08 -25.49
CA PHE A 4 22.89 -19.94 -24.22
C PHE A 4 22.58 -18.50 -23.83
N MET A 5 22.74 -17.55 -24.76
CA MET A 5 21.93 -16.33 -24.73
C MET A 5 20.56 -16.63 -25.34
N LYS A 6 19.85 -17.63 -24.79
CA LYS A 6 18.42 -17.73 -24.98
C LYS A 6 17.85 -16.41 -24.49
N GLU A 7 17.18 -15.71 -25.41
CA GLU A 7 16.38 -14.53 -25.21
C GLU A 7 16.02 -14.36 -23.73
N LYS A 8 16.73 -13.48 -23.02
CA LYS A 8 16.11 -12.83 -21.88
C LYS A 8 14.96 -12.10 -22.52
N HIS A 9 13.74 -12.66 -22.44
CA HIS A 9 12.53 -11.93 -22.71
C HIS A 9 12.65 -10.66 -21.87
N PHE A 10 13.08 -9.58 -22.51
CA PHE A 10 13.16 -8.27 -21.91
C PHE A 10 11.69 -7.90 -21.73
N LYS A 11 11.12 -8.30 -20.59
CA LYS A 11 9.83 -7.79 -20.19
C LYS A 11 10.01 -6.28 -20.16
N PRO A 12 9.17 -5.52 -20.87
CA PRO A 12 9.27 -4.06 -20.82
C PRO A 12 9.28 -3.64 -19.35
N LEU A 13 10.23 -2.77 -18.98
CA LEU A 13 10.36 -2.31 -17.60
C LEU A 13 9.02 -1.68 -17.19
N PRO A 14 8.44 -2.08 -16.05
CA PRO A 14 7.15 -1.54 -15.62
C PRO A 14 7.28 -0.04 -15.44
N ARG A 15 6.48 0.78 -16.14
CA ARG A 15 6.53 2.24 -15.98
C ARG A 15 6.00 2.69 -14.60
N PHE A 16 5.14 1.88 -14.01
CA PHE A 16 4.50 2.11 -12.73
C PHE A 16 4.53 0.83 -11.89
N ILE A 17 4.79 0.99 -10.61
CA ILE A 17 4.67 -0.06 -9.60
C ILE A 17 3.70 0.48 -8.55
N VAL A 18 2.63 -0.26 -8.30
CA VAL A 18 1.65 0.07 -7.27
C VAL A 18 1.71 -1.00 -6.19
N CYS A 19 2.04 -0.59 -4.96
CA CYS A 19 2.07 -1.46 -3.80
C CYS A 19 0.81 -1.22 -2.95
N VAL A 20 -0.06 -2.22 -2.89
CA VAL A 20 -1.26 -2.18 -2.06
C VAL A 20 -0.92 -2.71 -0.68
N SER A 21 -1.00 -1.85 0.33
CA SER A 21 -0.76 -2.24 1.72
C SER A 21 -1.92 -3.09 2.24
N THR A 22 -1.59 -4.23 2.84
CA THR A 22 -2.56 -5.12 3.50
C THR A 22 -2.07 -5.43 4.90
N THR A 23 -2.99 -5.60 5.83
CA THR A 23 -2.71 -5.94 7.23
C THR A 23 -2.94 -7.42 7.44
N ASN A 24 -1.92 -8.11 7.94
CA ASN A 24 -2.08 -9.42 8.56
C ASN A 24 -1.83 -9.23 10.06
N LEU A 25 -2.83 -9.59 10.87
CA LEU A 25 -2.97 -9.19 12.28
C LEU A 25 -2.09 -10.01 13.23
N GLU A 26 -0.78 -10.05 12.98
CA GLU A 26 0.19 -10.45 14.00
C GLU A 26 0.68 -9.17 14.71
N TYR A 27 -0.01 -8.87 15.81
CA TYR A 27 -0.13 -7.58 16.52
C TYR A 27 1.14 -6.97 17.16
N ASP A 28 2.36 -7.40 16.83
CA ASP A 28 3.58 -6.92 17.51
C ASP A 28 4.54 -6.09 16.64
N LYS A 29 4.20 -5.82 15.37
CA LYS A 29 5.24 -5.53 14.35
C LYS A 29 4.86 -4.51 13.28
N LEU A 30 3.98 -3.53 13.56
CA LEU A 30 3.75 -2.41 12.61
C LEU A 30 5.05 -1.64 12.32
N SER A 31 5.97 -1.56 13.29
CA SER A 31 7.34 -1.07 13.08
C SER A 31 8.13 -1.94 12.08
N ASP A 32 8.09 -3.27 12.20
CA ASP A 32 8.75 -4.16 11.23
C ASP A 32 8.11 -4.03 9.83
N ALA A 33 6.82 -3.72 9.75
CA ALA A 33 6.15 -3.47 8.47
C ALA A 33 6.70 -2.21 7.80
N LEU A 34 7.00 -1.14 8.55
CA LEU A 34 7.66 0.06 8.03
C LEU A 34 9.09 -0.23 7.57
N ASP A 35 9.88 -0.96 8.35
CA ASP A 35 11.25 -1.34 7.98
C ASP A 35 11.28 -2.19 6.71
N LYS A 36 10.37 -3.17 6.60
CA LYS A 36 10.20 -3.97 5.38
C LYS A 36 9.73 -3.12 4.20
N THR A 37 8.85 -2.15 4.44
CA THR A 37 8.38 -1.24 3.38
C THR A 37 9.51 -0.34 2.89
N LYS A 38 10.36 0.16 3.79
CA LYS A 38 11.57 0.89 3.42
C LYS A 38 12.50 0.04 2.56
N LEU A 39 12.76 -1.20 2.96
CA LEU A 39 13.57 -2.13 2.17
C LEU A 39 12.96 -2.40 0.79
N LEU A 40 11.63 -2.53 0.71
CA LEU A 40 10.89 -2.69 -0.52
C LEU A 40 11.07 -1.48 -1.46
N ILE A 41 10.90 -0.25 -0.94
CA ILE A 41 11.09 0.99 -1.71
C ILE A 41 12.52 1.08 -2.24
N VAL A 42 13.53 0.84 -1.39
CA VAL A 42 14.95 0.84 -1.81
C VAL A 42 15.18 -0.17 -2.92
N THR A 43 14.68 -1.40 -2.75
CA THR A 43 14.85 -2.49 -3.72
C THR A 43 14.23 -2.13 -5.07
N PHE A 44 13.03 -1.54 -5.07
CA PHE A 44 12.36 -1.13 -6.29
C PHE A 44 13.06 0.04 -6.97
N LYS A 45 13.45 1.08 -6.23
CA LYS A 45 14.17 2.23 -6.81
C LYS A 45 15.51 1.80 -7.42
N ASN A 46 16.20 0.84 -6.80
CA ASN A 46 17.45 0.29 -7.35
C ASN A 46 17.22 -0.58 -8.60
N SER A 47 16.16 -1.38 -8.61
CA SER A 47 15.87 -2.31 -9.72
C SER A 47 15.20 -1.61 -10.90
N TYR A 48 14.43 -0.57 -10.63
CA TYR A 48 13.58 0.15 -11.59
C TYR A 48 13.66 1.66 -11.37
N PRO A 49 14.84 2.29 -11.57
CA PRO A 49 15.08 3.70 -11.23
C PRO A 49 14.20 4.70 -11.99
N ASN A 50 13.69 4.30 -13.17
CA ASN A 50 12.84 5.14 -14.01
C ASN A 50 11.33 4.89 -13.80
N SER A 51 10.98 3.97 -12.90
CA SER A 51 9.59 3.62 -12.63
C SER A 51 9.02 4.52 -11.53
N LYS A 52 7.78 4.96 -11.73
CA LYS A 52 7.01 5.60 -10.66
C LYS A 52 6.57 4.53 -9.67
N LEU A 53 6.75 4.81 -8.39
CA LEU A 53 6.34 3.92 -7.30
C LEU A 53 5.24 4.61 -6.53
N ALA A 54 4.08 3.98 -6.45
CA ALA A 54 2.94 4.44 -5.67
C ALA A 54 2.64 3.42 -4.57
N LEU A 55 2.49 3.88 -3.33
CA LEU A 55 2.06 3.04 -2.20
C LEU A 55 0.67 3.46 -1.71
N THR A 56 -0.15 2.52 -1.29
CA THR A 56 -1.42 2.83 -0.63
C THR A 56 -1.30 2.83 0.89
N THR A 57 -2.08 3.66 1.59
CA THR A 57 -2.22 3.62 3.04
C THR A 57 -3.04 2.41 3.51
N LEU A 58 -2.90 2.00 4.77
CA LEU A 58 -3.72 0.96 5.40
C LEU A 58 -5.11 1.47 5.78
N SER A 59 -6.12 0.62 5.61
CA SER A 59 -7.49 0.90 6.05
C SER A 59 -7.66 0.73 7.55
N PRO A 60 -8.50 1.55 8.21
CA PRO A 60 -8.92 1.26 9.56
C PRO A 60 -9.66 -0.07 9.60
N MET A 61 -9.70 -0.68 10.79
CA MET A 61 -10.47 -1.89 11.07
C MET A 61 -11.68 -1.58 11.94
N ASN A 62 -12.75 -2.37 11.76
CA ASN A 62 -13.97 -2.27 12.56
C ASN A 62 -14.38 -3.67 12.99
N ILE A 63 -13.68 -4.18 14.00
CA ILE A 63 -13.91 -5.53 14.52
C ILE A 63 -15.21 -5.51 15.34
N CYS A 64 -16.29 -6.09 14.80
CA CYS A 64 -17.55 -6.23 15.51
C CYS A 64 -17.34 -6.93 16.87
N GLY A 65 -17.72 -6.25 17.96
CA GLY A 65 -17.66 -6.80 19.32
C GLY A 65 -16.42 -6.45 20.14
N LEU A 66 -15.41 -5.77 19.56
CA LEU A 66 -14.16 -5.39 20.24
C LEU A 66 -13.81 -3.91 20.01
N LYS A 67 -14.73 -3.00 20.38
CA LYS A 67 -14.58 -1.54 20.14
C LYS A 67 -13.26 -0.96 20.67
N ALA A 68 -12.88 -1.27 21.90
CA ALA A 68 -11.65 -0.75 22.51
C ALA A 68 -10.38 -1.26 21.80
N SER A 69 -10.37 -2.51 21.35
CA SER A 69 -9.23 -3.08 20.59
C SER A 69 -9.15 -2.53 19.17
N ALA A 70 -10.30 -2.26 18.54
CA ALA A 70 -10.34 -1.61 17.23
C ALA A 70 -9.86 -0.15 17.28
N GLU A 71 -10.19 0.59 18.35
CA GLU A 71 -9.72 1.97 18.55
C GLU A 71 -8.19 2.05 18.69
N ALA A 72 -7.60 1.23 19.56
CA ALA A 72 -6.15 1.19 19.74
C ALA A 72 -5.42 0.84 18.43
N LEU A 73 -5.89 -0.20 17.73
CA LEU A 73 -5.34 -0.61 16.44
C LEU A 73 -5.47 0.49 15.37
N ASN A 74 -6.58 1.23 15.36
CA ASN A 74 -6.79 2.31 14.39
C ASN A 74 -5.86 3.49 14.66
N GLU A 75 -5.51 3.78 15.91
CA GLU A 75 -4.47 4.78 16.21
C GLU A 75 -3.08 4.29 15.75
N ASP A 76 -2.76 3.00 15.92
CA ASP A 76 -1.50 2.46 15.40
C ASP A 76 -1.44 2.47 13.86
N ILE A 77 -2.54 2.16 13.19
CA ILE A 77 -2.67 2.25 11.72
C ILE A 77 -2.50 3.69 11.25
N LYS A 78 -3.06 4.66 11.98
CA LYS A 78 -2.92 6.08 11.68
C LYS A 78 -1.48 6.55 11.83
N GLU A 79 -0.80 6.12 12.89
CA GLU A 79 0.62 6.41 13.08
C GLU A 79 1.48 5.77 11.98
N TYR A 80 1.23 4.50 11.66
CA TYR A 80 1.87 3.81 10.54
C TYR A 80 1.67 4.58 9.22
N ASN A 81 0.44 5.01 8.92
CA ASN A 81 0.14 5.74 7.69
C ASN A 81 0.87 7.10 7.63
N ARG A 82 1.01 7.78 8.77
CA ARG A 82 1.77 9.03 8.88
C ARG A 82 3.27 8.80 8.60
N GLU A 83 3.83 7.75 9.16
CA GLU A 83 5.23 7.38 8.95
C GLU A 83 5.49 6.90 7.52
N LEU A 84 4.59 6.07 6.96
CA LEU A 84 4.63 5.62 5.58
C LEU A 84 4.59 6.80 4.60
N THR A 85 3.73 7.79 4.87
CA THR A 85 3.65 9.03 4.07
C THR A 85 4.99 9.74 4.06
N SER A 86 5.56 9.97 5.25
CA SER A 86 6.85 10.64 5.40
C SER A 86 7.98 9.88 4.70
N LEU A 87 8.04 8.56 4.87
CA LEU A 87 9.01 7.68 4.22
C LEU A 87 8.89 7.75 2.68
N THR A 88 7.68 7.62 2.16
CA THR A 88 7.41 7.58 0.72
C THR A 88 7.81 8.90 0.05
N MET A 89 7.43 10.03 0.64
CA MET A 89 7.80 11.36 0.14
C MET A 89 9.33 11.58 0.17
N ASN A 90 9.99 11.22 1.27
CA ASN A 90 11.45 11.36 1.40
C ASN A 90 12.23 10.50 0.40
N MET A 91 11.65 9.41 -0.08
CA MET A 91 12.26 8.49 -1.05
C MET A 91 11.86 8.78 -2.50
N GLY A 92 11.15 9.90 -2.76
CA GLY A 92 10.69 10.28 -4.09
C GLY A 92 9.71 9.27 -4.69
N GLY A 93 8.93 8.60 -3.83
CA GLY A 93 7.75 7.84 -4.22
C GLY A 93 6.51 8.71 -4.11
N ASP A 94 5.42 8.21 -4.67
CA ASP A 94 4.10 8.79 -4.53
C ASP A 94 3.28 7.97 -3.54
N LEU A 95 2.37 8.64 -2.84
CA LEU A 95 1.42 7.98 -1.95
C LEU A 95 0.01 8.17 -2.53
N ILE A 96 -0.73 7.08 -2.65
CA ILE A 96 -2.16 7.10 -2.94
C ILE A 96 -2.85 7.06 -1.57
N PRO A 97 -3.28 8.22 -1.03
CA PRO A 97 -4.04 8.21 0.19
C PRO A 97 -5.35 7.50 -0.11
N ILE A 98 -5.65 6.48 0.67
CA ILE A 98 -6.99 5.95 0.70
C ILE A 98 -7.73 6.77 1.75
N ASP A 99 -8.72 7.54 1.30
CA ASP A 99 -9.54 8.39 2.15
C ASP A 99 -10.53 7.51 2.93
N TYR A 100 -10.28 7.38 4.23
CA TYR A 100 -11.02 6.47 5.11
C TYR A 100 -11.92 7.20 6.10
N ASP A 101 -12.38 8.41 5.79
CA ASP A 101 -13.18 9.23 6.72
C ASP A 101 -14.58 8.63 7.04
N LYS A 102 -14.88 7.42 6.56
CA LYS A 102 -16.16 6.75 6.77
C LYS A 102 -15.96 5.45 7.54
N ARG A 103 -16.41 5.47 8.81
CA ARG A 103 -16.51 4.30 9.71
C ARG A 103 -17.37 3.16 9.15
N ASP A 104 -18.08 3.42 8.05
CA ASP A 104 -18.97 2.50 7.34
C ASP A 104 -18.28 1.74 6.20
N MET A 105 -16.97 1.93 5.98
CA MET A 105 -16.26 1.38 4.81
C MET A 105 -15.94 -0.12 4.87
N ILE A 106 -16.38 -0.79 5.92
CA ILE A 106 -15.89 -2.11 6.29
C ILE A 106 -17.03 -3.11 6.13
N SER A 107 -16.71 -4.21 5.47
CA SER A 107 -17.60 -5.34 5.24
C SER A 107 -18.10 -5.91 6.58
N ARG A 108 -19.13 -6.76 6.54
CA ARG A 108 -19.71 -7.37 7.75
C ARG A 108 -18.68 -8.12 8.61
N ASP A 109 -17.54 -8.51 8.05
CA ASP A 109 -16.47 -9.21 8.78
C ASP A 109 -15.54 -8.30 9.57
N GLY A 110 -15.61 -6.97 9.39
CA GLY A 110 -14.79 -6.04 10.15
C GLY A 110 -13.34 -5.86 9.68
N HIS A 111 -12.91 -6.61 8.66
CA HIS A 111 -11.52 -6.67 8.20
C HIS A 111 -11.34 -6.32 6.72
N HIS A 112 -12.36 -6.56 5.88
CA HIS A 112 -12.33 -6.21 4.46
C HIS A 112 -13.14 -4.95 4.17
N LEU A 113 -12.85 -4.28 3.07
CA LEU A 113 -13.72 -3.21 2.55
C LEU A 113 -15.03 -3.80 2.02
N SER A 114 -16.12 -3.02 2.03
CA SER A 114 -17.32 -3.39 1.28
C SER A 114 -17.06 -3.31 -0.23
N ASP A 115 -17.83 -4.03 -1.06
CA ASP A 115 -17.72 -3.94 -2.53
C ASP A 115 -17.81 -2.48 -3.03
N SER A 116 -18.67 -1.68 -2.40
CA SER A 116 -18.85 -0.27 -2.75
C SER A 116 -17.61 0.58 -2.43
N ASP A 117 -16.86 0.21 -1.39
CA ASP A 117 -15.66 0.93 -0.96
C ASP A 117 -14.42 0.43 -1.69
N THR A 118 -14.37 -0.85 -2.04
CA THR A 118 -13.40 -1.37 -3.02
C THR A 118 -13.54 -0.65 -4.35
N PHE A 119 -14.77 -0.39 -4.82
CA PHE A 119 -15.00 0.37 -6.05
C PHE A 119 -14.50 1.82 -5.94
N LYS A 120 -14.77 2.51 -4.82
CA LYS A 120 -14.26 3.87 -4.59
C LYS A 120 -12.73 3.90 -4.56
N LEU A 121 -12.11 2.96 -3.85
CA LEU A 121 -10.66 2.82 -3.82
C LEU A 121 -10.09 2.64 -5.24
N SER A 122 -10.68 1.73 -6.03
CA SER A 122 -10.25 1.51 -7.40
C SER A 122 -10.39 2.76 -8.28
N SER A 123 -11.43 3.56 -8.05
CA SER A 123 -11.66 4.81 -8.77
C SER A 123 -10.63 5.88 -8.41
N SER A 124 -10.30 6.03 -7.12
CA SER A 124 -9.24 6.94 -6.66
C SER A 124 -7.86 6.53 -7.17
N MET A 125 -7.58 5.22 -7.22
CA MET A 125 -6.34 4.70 -7.82
C MET A 125 -6.29 4.99 -9.32
N ASP A 126 -7.38 4.78 -10.06
CA ASP A 126 -7.48 5.08 -11.49
C ASP A 126 -7.27 6.56 -11.78
N GLU A 127 -7.90 7.45 -11.01
CA GLU A 127 -7.70 8.90 -11.12
C GLU A 127 -6.26 9.31 -10.84
N TYR A 128 -5.67 8.78 -9.76
CA TYR A 128 -4.27 9.04 -9.42
C TYR A 128 -3.32 8.58 -10.55
N LEU A 129 -3.54 7.38 -11.10
CA LEU A 129 -2.71 6.84 -12.19
C LEU A 129 -2.85 7.66 -13.47
N LYS A 130 -4.07 8.12 -13.81
CA LYS A 130 -4.31 9.00 -14.97
C LYS A 130 -3.63 10.36 -14.84
N ASN A 131 -3.64 10.95 -13.65
CA ASN A 131 -3.00 12.26 -13.40
C ASN A 131 -1.47 12.16 -13.26
N SER A 132 -0.96 10.95 -13.03
CA SER A 132 0.48 10.68 -12.94
C SER A 132 1.10 10.28 -14.28
N LEU A 133 0.31 10.15 -15.35
CA LEU A 133 0.75 9.82 -16.71
C LEU A 133 0.96 11.08 -17.56
#